data_AF-A0A952V9F0-F1
#
_entry.id   AF-A0A952V9F0-F1
#
_cell.length_a   1.000
_cell.length_b   1.000
_cell.length_c   1.000
_cell.angle_alpha   90.00
_cell.angle_beta   90.00
_cell.angle_gamma   90.00
#
_symmetry.space_group_name_H-M   'P 1'
#
loop_
_entity.id
_entity.type
_entity.pdbx_description
1 polymer ?
#
loop_
_entity_poly.entity_id
_entity_poly.type
_entity_poly.pdbx_seq_one_letter_code
_entity_poly.pdbx_strand_id
1 'polypeptide(L)'
;MNYLVAGLYYVIGPNIFAAQSACAVFGAATPPLAYLCSLKVFKNRDVARYTGIALAVVPAFILWSGQLLKDGLIAFLLVLAIYMVMRLQERFNWLDVAVLMASMAGVMALRFYIFYMIAAAVAGSFVVGSGTTNNSMLRRTAALVVIAFGLTYFGVMRTASMNLSEYGQLERIQMTRDALSRDAGSGFGEDIDVSTTEGAVMAMPVGLTYLMFSPFPWEFRSIHQFITLPDLLIWWATIPFIVMGLVYTIRHRLKEALPILLFVLMLSLAYSLFQGNTGMIYRQRIQIQVFLFMIAAVGWTLVKERRENREIVMREQAKLTHDTRFNT
;
A
#
# COMPACT_ATOMS: atom_id res chain seq x y z
N MET A 1 -3.32 -19.51 -3.45
CA MET A 1 -1.96 -19.81 -3.95
C MET A 1 -1.85 -21.24 -4.43
N ASN A 2 -2.23 -22.24 -3.63
CA ASN A 2 -2.15 -23.65 -4.05
C ASN A 2 -2.82 -23.93 -5.41
N TYR A 3 -4.04 -23.41 -5.63
CA TYR A 3 -4.70 -23.54 -6.94
C TYR A 3 -3.99 -22.82 -8.09
N LEU A 4 -3.39 -21.65 -7.82
CA LEU A 4 -2.63 -20.89 -8.81
C LEU A 4 -1.34 -21.64 -9.19
N VAL A 5 -0.62 -22.16 -8.20
CA VAL A 5 0.58 -22.98 -8.41
C VAL A 5 0.23 -24.29 -9.10
N ALA A 6 -0.84 -24.96 -8.69
CA ALA A 6 -1.31 -26.17 -9.33
C ALA A 6 -1.70 -25.94 -10.80
N GLY A 7 -2.37 -24.83 -11.11
CA GLY A 7 -2.68 -24.44 -12.49
C GLY A 7 -1.43 -24.18 -13.32
N LEU A 8 -0.43 -23.47 -12.76
CA LEU A 8 0.85 -23.25 -13.43
C LEU A 8 1.60 -24.57 -13.66
N TYR A 9 1.61 -25.47 -12.67
CA TYR A 9 2.24 -26.78 -12.79
C TYR A 9 1.50 -27.72 -13.73
N TYR A 10 0.19 -27.58 -13.86
CA TYR A 10 -0.60 -28.34 -14.83
C TYR A 10 -0.24 -27.95 -16.27
N VAL A 11 -0.01 -26.64 -16.53
CA VAL A 11 0.30 -26.14 -17.88
C VAL A 11 1.78 -26.31 -18.23
N ILE A 12 2.68 -26.00 -17.30
CA ILE A 12 4.13 -25.91 -17.57
C ILE A 12 4.89 -27.16 -17.08
N GLY A 13 4.28 -27.96 -16.22
CA GLY A 13 4.95 -29.01 -15.44
C GLY A 13 5.46 -28.49 -14.09
N PRO A 14 5.86 -29.40 -13.17
CA PRO A 14 6.32 -29.04 -11.83
C PRO A 14 7.69 -28.36 -11.89
N ASN A 15 7.70 -27.05 -12.09
CA ASN A 15 8.90 -26.23 -12.14
C ASN A 15 8.75 -24.99 -11.24
N ILE A 16 9.52 -24.94 -10.15
CA ILE A 16 9.50 -23.85 -9.17
C ILE A 16 9.90 -22.52 -9.81
N PHE A 17 10.91 -22.51 -10.69
CA PHE A 17 11.38 -21.30 -11.35
C PHE A 17 10.34 -20.72 -12.31
N ALA A 18 9.55 -21.57 -12.99
CA ALA A 18 8.46 -21.10 -13.84
C ALA A 18 7.37 -20.40 -13.02
N ALA A 19 6.96 -20.99 -11.89
CA ALA A 19 5.98 -20.39 -11.01
C ALA A 19 6.48 -19.10 -10.34
N GLN A 20 7.76 -19.07 -9.97
CA GLN A 20 8.43 -17.89 -9.43
C GLN A 20 8.50 -16.75 -10.47
N SER A 21 8.85 -17.08 -11.72
CA SER A 21 8.90 -16.11 -12.82
C SER A 21 7.51 -15.52 -13.09
N ALA A 22 6.46 -16.32 -13.04
CA ALA A 22 5.08 -15.81 -13.17
C ALA A 22 4.74 -14.77 -12.09
N CYS A 23 5.13 -15.02 -10.83
CA CYS A 23 4.94 -14.05 -9.74
C CYS A 23 5.79 -12.77 -9.96
N ALA A 24 7.04 -12.95 -10.41
CA ALA A 24 7.96 -11.86 -10.70
C ALA A 24 7.44 -10.94 -11.82
N VAL A 25 6.73 -11.46 -12.83
CA VAL A 25 6.10 -10.66 -13.89
C VAL A 25 5.07 -9.69 -13.31
N PHE A 26 4.18 -10.15 -12.42
CA PHE A 26 3.22 -9.27 -11.75
C PHE A 26 3.92 -8.27 -10.83
N GLY A 27 4.98 -8.70 -10.14
CA GLY A 27 5.88 -7.83 -9.39
C GLY A 27 6.44 -6.69 -10.25
N ALA A 28 7.06 -7.02 -11.36
CA ALA A 28 7.67 -6.07 -12.31
C ALA A 28 6.64 -5.17 -13.01
N ALA A 29 5.39 -5.62 -13.14
CA ALA A 29 4.28 -4.80 -13.66
C ALA A 29 3.75 -3.78 -12.63
N THR A 30 4.11 -3.91 -11.35
CA THR A 30 3.62 -3.01 -10.29
C THR A 30 4.23 -1.60 -10.38
N PRO A 31 5.56 -1.40 -10.53
CA PRO A 31 6.14 -0.06 -10.69
C PRO A 31 5.57 0.78 -11.85
N PRO A 32 5.40 0.28 -13.09
CA PRO A 32 4.79 1.07 -14.17
C PRO A 32 3.31 1.36 -13.91
N LEU A 33 2.59 0.45 -13.26
CA LEU A 33 1.20 0.72 -12.86
C LEU A 33 1.12 1.78 -11.75
N ALA A 34 2.05 1.76 -10.80
CA ALA A 34 2.18 2.76 -9.75
C ALA A 34 2.57 4.15 -10.32
N TYR A 35 3.39 4.19 -11.36
CA TYR A 35 3.67 5.39 -12.15
C TYR A 35 2.37 5.97 -12.74
N LEU A 36 1.55 5.14 -13.40
CA LEU A 36 0.29 5.58 -14.01
C LEU A 36 -0.71 6.06 -12.94
N CYS A 37 -0.78 5.37 -11.81
CA CYS A 37 -1.60 5.76 -10.67
C CYS A 37 -1.16 7.13 -10.13
N SER A 38 0.13 7.32 -9.86
CA SER A 38 0.69 8.59 -9.38
C SER A 38 0.46 9.75 -10.37
N LEU A 39 0.65 9.50 -11.67
CA LEU A 39 0.40 10.49 -12.71
C LEU A 39 -1.06 10.94 -12.72
N LYS A 40 -1.99 10.01 -12.48
CA LYS A 40 -3.43 10.30 -12.41
C LYS A 40 -3.80 11.12 -11.18
N VAL A 41 -3.26 10.77 -10.00
CA VAL A 41 -3.54 11.48 -8.74
C VAL A 41 -2.95 12.89 -8.77
N PHE A 42 -1.66 13.00 -9.05
CA PHE A 42 -0.88 14.22 -8.81
C PHE A 42 -0.75 15.11 -10.04
N LYS A 43 -1.03 14.58 -11.25
CA LYS A 43 -0.89 15.28 -12.53
C LYS A 43 0.51 15.87 -12.76
N ASN A 44 1.53 15.30 -12.14
CA ASN A 44 2.93 15.69 -12.26
C ASN A 44 3.74 14.48 -12.74
N ARG A 45 4.45 14.64 -13.87
CA ARG A 45 5.25 13.57 -14.48
C ARG A 45 6.48 13.21 -13.64
N ASP A 46 7.08 14.18 -12.94
CA ASP A 46 8.25 13.91 -12.13
C ASP A 46 7.88 13.09 -10.89
N VAL A 47 6.76 13.40 -10.24
CA VAL A 47 6.20 12.55 -9.16
C VAL A 47 5.99 11.12 -9.66
N ALA A 48 5.36 10.95 -10.82
CA ALA A 48 5.12 9.62 -11.38
C ALA A 48 6.44 8.86 -11.65
N ARG A 49 7.43 9.53 -12.25
CA ARG A 49 8.76 8.97 -12.53
C ARG A 49 9.44 8.50 -11.24
N TYR A 50 9.46 9.36 -10.22
CA TYR A 50 10.06 9.01 -8.93
C TYR A 50 9.34 7.85 -8.26
N THR A 51 8.00 7.78 -8.31
CA THR A 51 7.25 6.61 -7.82
C THR A 51 7.71 5.32 -8.50
N GLY A 52 7.72 5.32 -9.84
CA GLY A 52 8.05 4.13 -10.62
C GLY A 52 9.50 3.67 -10.38
N ILE A 53 10.45 4.60 -10.37
CA ILE A 53 11.86 4.30 -10.13
C ILE A 53 12.09 3.81 -8.70
N ALA A 54 11.53 4.50 -7.71
CA ALA A 54 11.67 4.10 -6.30
C ALA A 54 11.19 2.66 -6.12
N LEU A 55 10.00 2.33 -6.62
CA LEU A 55 9.47 0.97 -6.51
C LEU A 55 10.26 -0.08 -7.27
N ALA A 56 10.78 0.26 -8.45
CA ALA A 56 11.55 -0.68 -9.26
C ALA A 56 12.91 -1.02 -8.65
N VAL A 57 13.49 -0.13 -7.84
CA VAL A 57 14.86 -0.27 -7.31
C VAL A 57 14.90 -0.67 -5.83
N VAL A 58 13.81 -0.49 -5.09
CA VAL A 58 13.75 -0.82 -3.66
C VAL A 58 14.01 -2.33 -3.43
N PRO A 59 15.08 -2.70 -2.69
CA PRO A 59 15.48 -4.10 -2.53
C PRO A 59 14.39 -4.98 -1.95
N ALA A 60 13.65 -4.53 -0.93
CA ALA A 60 12.56 -5.30 -0.34
C ALA A 60 11.51 -5.66 -1.41
N PHE A 61 11.11 -4.69 -2.23
CA PHE A 61 10.11 -4.93 -3.26
C PHE A 61 10.58 -5.98 -4.26
N ILE A 62 11.84 -5.89 -4.72
CA ILE A 62 12.44 -6.87 -5.64
C ILE A 62 12.48 -8.26 -5.01
N LEU A 63 12.97 -8.38 -3.77
CA LEU A 63 13.11 -9.67 -3.08
C LEU A 63 11.77 -10.38 -2.88
N TRP A 64 10.76 -9.66 -2.40
CA TRP A 64 9.48 -10.26 -2.06
C TRP A 64 8.55 -10.43 -3.28
N SER A 65 8.76 -9.65 -4.34
CA SER A 65 8.03 -9.82 -5.61
C SER A 65 8.64 -10.89 -6.51
N GLY A 66 9.95 -11.12 -6.39
CA GLY A 66 10.68 -12.13 -7.15
C GLY A 66 10.60 -13.55 -6.60
N GLN A 67 9.97 -13.78 -5.44
CA GLN A 67 9.79 -15.12 -4.85
C GLN A 67 8.41 -15.70 -5.19
N LEU A 68 8.24 -17.02 -5.02
CA LEU A 68 6.94 -17.70 -5.13
C LEU A 68 6.07 -17.40 -3.88
N LEU A 69 5.81 -16.12 -3.65
CA LEU A 69 5.01 -15.59 -2.55
C LEU A 69 3.82 -14.81 -3.08
N LYS A 70 2.80 -14.64 -2.23
CA LYS A 70 1.58 -13.92 -2.61
C LYS A 70 1.80 -12.40 -2.69
N ASP A 71 2.83 -11.87 -2.03
CA ASP A 71 2.93 -10.43 -1.73
C ASP A 71 3.14 -9.56 -2.98
N GLY A 72 3.97 -9.98 -3.94
CA GLY A 72 4.14 -9.27 -5.22
C GLY A 72 2.85 -9.22 -6.05
N LEU A 73 2.15 -10.35 -6.16
CA LEU A 73 0.87 -10.43 -6.86
C LEU A 73 -0.21 -9.59 -6.18
N ILE A 74 -0.25 -9.59 -4.85
CA ILE A 74 -1.20 -8.76 -4.10
C ILE A 74 -0.92 -7.28 -4.29
N ALA A 75 0.34 -6.86 -4.22
CA ALA A 75 0.72 -5.47 -4.49
C ALA A 75 0.23 -5.00 -5.87
N PHE A 76 0.45 -5.82 -6.90
CA PHE A 76 -0.06 -5.55 -8.26
C PHE A 76 -1.59 -5.37 -8.27
N LEU A 77 -2.33 -6.34 -7.72
CA LEU A 77 -3.80 -6.31 -7.70
C LEU A 77 -4.36 -5.11 -6.91
N LEU A 78 -3.69 -4.70 -5.83
CA LEU A 78 -4.10 -3.54 -5.03
C LEU A 78 -3.92 -2.23 -5.81
N VAL A 79 -2.77 -2.04 -6.45
CA VAL A 79 -2.55 -0.85 -7.29
C VAL A 79 -3.51 -0.84 -8.47
N LEU A 80 -3.75 -2.00 -9.08
CA LEU A 80 -4.71 -2.14 -10.18
C LEU A 80 -6.14 -1.79 -9.75
N ALA A 81 -6.58 -2.30 -8.59
CA ALA A 81 -7.89 -1.98 -8.04
C ALA A 81 -8.05 -0.47 -7.82
N ILE A 82 -7.09 0.17 -7.14
CA ILE A 82 -7.13 1.61 -6.89
C ILE A 82 -7.11 2.40 -8.20
N TYR A 83 -6.26 2.02 -9.15
CA TYR A 83 -6.19 2.68 -10.45
C TYR A 83 -7.52 2.56 -11.23
N MET A 84 -8.19 1.40 -11.18
CA MET A 84 -9.52 1.23 -11.80
C MET A 84 -10.59 2.06 -11.10
N VAL A 85 -10.60 2.14 -9.77
CA VAL A 85 -11.52 3.01 -9.02
C VAL A 85 -11.39 4.45 -9.48
N MET A 86 -10.16 4.97 -9.56
CA MET A 86 -9.91 6.32 -10.02
C MET A 86 -10.36 6.55 -11.47
N ARG A 87 -10.20 5.55 -12.35
CA ARG A 87 -10.69 5.63 -13.74
C ARG A 87 -12.21 5.66 -13.79
N LEU A 88 -12.88 4.83 -13.00
CA LEU A 88 -14.34 4.74 -12.93
C LEU A 88 -14.98 6.02 -12.37
N GLN A 89 -14.29 6.71 -11.47
CA GLN A 89 -14.72 8.00 -10.92
C GLN A 89 -14.70 9.12 -11.97
N GLU A 90 -13.78 9.08 -12.93
CA GLU A 90 -13.75 10.05 -14.04
C GLU A 90 -14.69 9.67 -15.17
N ARG A 91 -14.69 8.39 -15.57
CA ARG A 91 -15.51 7.89 -16.68
C ARG A 91 -15.93 6.44 -16.42
N PHE A 92 -17.23 6.20 -16.51
CA PHE A 92 -17.75 4.85 -16.34
C PHE A 92 -17.42 3.99 -17.58
N ASN A 93 -16.75 2.87 -17.36
CA ASN A 93 -16.40 1.91 -18.39
C ASN A 93 -16.60 0.49 -17.85
N TRP A 94 -17.36 -0.35 -18.56
CA TRP A 94 -17.63 -1.73 -18.16
C TRP A 94 -16.37 -2.58 -18.07
N LEU A 95 -15.38 -2.32 -18.92
CA LEU A 95 -14.08 -3.01 -18.84
C LEU A 95 -13.35 -2.65 -17.52
N ASP A 96 -13.41 -1.38 -17.11
CA ASP A 96 -12.76 -0.94 -15.87
C ASP A 96 -13.47 -1.56 -14.64
N VAL A 97 -14.79 -1.76 -14.70
CA VAL A 97 -15.56 -2.53 -13.70
C VAL A 97 -15.13 -4.00 -13.68
N ALA A 98 -15.06 -4.65 -14.84
CA ALA A 98 -14.66 -6.06 -14.92
C ALA A 98 -13.24 -6.28 -14.37
N VAL A 99 -12.30 -5.40 -14.69
CA VAL A 99 -10.92 -5.45 -14.18
C VAL A 99 -10.87 -5.18 -12.68
N LEU A 100 -11.66 -4.22 -12.16
CA LEU A 100 -11.78 -3.98 -10.71
C LEU A 100 -12.31 -5.22 -10.00
N MET A 101 -13.38 -5.83 -10.52
CA MET A 101 -13.99 -7.04 -9.97
C MET A 101 -13.02 -8.22 -9.97
N ALA A 102 -12.30 -8.44 -11.07
CA ALA A 102 -11.26 -9.46 -11.15
C ALA A 102 -10.14 -9.20 -10.14
N SER A 103 -9.72 -7.94 -9.98
CA SER A 103 -8.69 -7.55 -9.00
C SER A 103 -9.14 -7.82 -7.57
N MET A 104 -10.36 -7.42 -7.23
CA MET A 104 -10.96 -7.63 -5.91
C MET A 104 -11.14 -9.12 -5.59
N ALA A 105 -11.62 -9.92 -6.55
CA ALA A 105 -11.72 -11.37 -6.40
C ALA A 105 -10.34 -12.03 -6.21
N GLY A 106 -9.32 -11.55 -6.94
CA GLY A 106 -7.93 -11.99 -6.76
C GLY A 106 -7.39 -11.69 -5.36
N VAL A 107 -7.61 -10.47 -4.86
CA VAL A 107 -7.22 -10.10 -3.48
C VAL A 107 -7.96 -10.98 -2.47
N MET A 108 -9.27 -11.18 -2.64
CA MET A 108 -10.09 -12.02 -1.77
C MET A 108 -9.58 -13.46 -1.69
N ALA A 109 -9.23 -14.06 -2.84
CA ALA A 109 -8.73 -15.43 -2.93
C ALA A 109 -7.31 -15.60 -2.34
N LEU A 110 -6.49 -14.54 -2.37
CA LEU A 110 -5.10 -14.59 -1.91
C LEU A 110 -4.94 -14.17 -0.44
N ARG A 111 -5.63 -13.09 -0.04
CA ARG A 111 -5.66 -12.50 1.30
C ARG A 111 -7.01 -11.81 1.57
N PHE A 112 -7.95 -12.61 2.10
CA PHE A 112 -9.31 -12.19 2.44
C PHE A 112 -9.39 -10.96 3.37
N TYR A 113 -8.47 -10.81 4.33
CA TYR A 113 -8.53 -9.69 5.28
C TYR A 113 -8.21 -8.33 4.61
N ILE A 114 -7.33 -8.32 3.60
CA ILE A 114 -7.00 -7.11 2.83
C ILE A 114 -8.18 -6.72 1.95
N PHE A 115 -8.92 -7.71 1.43
CA PHE A 115 -10.08 -7.48 0.60
C PHE A 115 -11.11 -6.57 1.29
N TYR A 116 -11.36 -6.74 2.59
CA TYR A 116 -12.26 -5.84 3.33
C TYR A 116 -11.75 -4.40 3.37
N MET A 117 -10.44 -4.21 3.58
CA MET A 117 -9.84 -2.87 3.64
C MET A 117 -9.91 -2.15 2.28
N ILE A 118 -9.59 -2.86 1.19
CA ILE A 118 -9.72 -2.27 -0.15
C ILE A 118 -11.19 -2.05 -0.54
N ALA A 119 -12.10 -2.95 -0.18
CA ALA A 119 -13.53 -2.78 -0.45
C ALA A 119 -14.09 -1.55 0.29
N ALA A 120 -13.71 -1.36 1.56
CA ALA A 120 -14.07 -0.18 2.34
C ALA A 120 -13.47 1.10 1.75
N ALA A 121 -12.21 1.08 1.31
CA ALA A 121 -11.57 2.22 0.66
C ALA A 121 -12.24 2.56 -0.69
N VAL A 122 -12.62 1.54 -1.48
CA VAL A 122 -13.39 1.70 -2.72
C VAL A 122 -14.73 2.36 -2.41
N ALA A 123 -15.52 1.80 -1.50
CA ALA A 123 -16.82 2.31 -1.11
C ALA A 123 -16.74 3.75 -0.59
N GLY A 124 -15.85 4.01 0.37
CA GLY A 124 -15.65 5.34 0.96
C GLY A 124 -15.20 6.37 -0.06
N SER A 125 -14.33 6.00 -1.00
CA SER A 125 -13.86 6.91 -2.03
C SER A 125 -14.94 7.28 -3.05
N PHE A 126 -15.84 6.36 -3.40
CA PHE A 126 -16.97 6.69 -4.27
C PHE A 126 -18.04 7.55 -3.57
N VAL A 127 -18.19 7.42 -2.25
CA VAL A 127 -19.10 8.29 -1.48
C VAL A 127 -18.61 9.74 -1.51
N VAL A 128 -17.32 9.96 -1.22
CA VAL A 128 -16.74 11.32 -1.08
C VAL A 128 -16.27 11.91 -2.42
N GLY A 129 -15.85 11.09 -3.37
CA GLY A 129 -15.30 11.51 -4.66
C GLY A 129 -16.35 11.95 -5.70
N SER A 130 -17.63 11.89 -5.35
CA SER A 130 -18.71 12.30 -6.25
C SER A 130 -18.83 13.84 -6.31
N GLY A 131 -18.55 14.40 -7.50
CA GLY A 131 -18.93 15.77 -7.84
C GLY A 131 -20.45 15.93 -7.95
N THR A 132 -20.92 17.16 -8.01
CA THR A 132 -22.30 17.68 -7.88
C THR A 132 -23.37 17.19 -8.86
N THR A 133 -23.20 16.04 -9.54
CA THR A 133 -24.18 15.50 -10.49
C THR A 133 -24.87 14.25 -9.93
N ASN A 134 -26.16 14.38 -9.59
CA ASN A 134 -26.67 13.89 -8.31
C ASN A 134 -27.50 12.59 -8.31
N ASN A 135 -27.57 11.76 -9.37
CA ASN A 135 -28.40 10.52 -9.27
C ASN A 135 -27.90 9.28 -10.04
N SER A 136 -27.27 9.44 -11.20
CA SER A 136 -26.81 8.28 -11.99
C SER A 136 -25.52 7.66 -11.46
N MET A 137 -24.63 8.47 -10.86
CA MET A 137 -23.40 7.98 -10.23
C MET A 137 -23.65 7.35 -8.87
N LEU A 138 -24.56 7.90 -8.04
CA LEU A 138 -24.89 7.32 -6.74
C LEU A 138 -25.47 5.91 -6.87
N ARG A 139 -26.36 5.66 -7.86
CA ARG A 139 -26.87 4.31 -8.17
C ARG A 139 -25.78 3.34 -8.63
N ARG A 140 -24.77 3.83 -9.36
CA ARG A 140 -23.65 3.01 -9.89
C ARG A 140 -22.63 2.69 -8.79
N THR A 141 -22.36 3.65 -7.91
CA THR A 141 -21.61 3.47 -6.67
C THR A 141 -22.31 2.47 -5.77
N ALA A 142 -23.62 2.63 -5.56
CA ALA A 142 -24.42 1.70 -4.77
C ALA A 142 -24.39 0.29 -5.38
N ALA A 143 -24.45 0.15 -6.71
CA ALA A 143 -24.33 -1.15 -7.36
C ALA A 143 -22.95 -1.79 -7.16
N LEU A 144 -21.86 -1.04 -7.32
CA LEU A 144 -20.50 -1.55 -7.08
C LEU A 144 -20.27 -1.92 -5.62
N VAL A 145 -20.81 -1.13 -4.70
CA VAL A 145 -20.78 -1.39 -3.26
C VAL A 145 -21.60 -2.64 -2.93
N VAL A 146 -22.82 -2.77 -3.45
CA VAL A 146 -23.66 -3.96 -3.29
C VAL A 146 -22.99 -5.19 -3.90
N ILE A 147 -22.27 -5.06 -5.00
CA ILE A 147 -21.52 -6.16 -5.60
C ILE A 147 -20.29 -6.51 -4.75
N ALA A 148 -19.56 -5.53 -4.23
CA ALA A 148 -18.46 -5.76 -3.28
C ALA A 148 -18.97 -6.45 -2.01
N PHE A 149 -20.11 -5.98 -1.47
CA PHE A 149 -20.80 -6.63 -0.36
C PHE A 149 -21.36 -8.01 -0.75
N GLY A 150 -21.80 -8.21 -1.98
CA GLY A 150 -22.23 -9.52 -2.49
C GLY A 150 -21.06 -10.50 -2.55
N LEU A 151 -19.90 -10.07 -3.03
CA LEU A 151 -18.67 -10.84 -2.95
C LEU A 151 -18.30 -11.14 -1.49
N THR A 152 -18.40 -10.15 -0.59
CA THR A 152 -18.19 -10.40 0.85
C THR A 152 -19.19 -11.44 1.36
N TYR A 153 -20.47 -11.35 1.02
CA TYR A 153 -21.48 -12.30 1.47
C TYR A 153 -21.21 -13.71 0.95
N PHE A 154 -20.80 -13.88 -0.30
CA PHE A 154 -20.44 -15.20 -0.83
C PHE A 154 -19.18 -15.79 -0.18
N GLY A 155 -18.15 -15.00 0.09
CA GLY A 155 -16.96 -15.51 0.77
C GLY A 155 -17.13 -15.67 2.27
N VAL A 156 -17.82 -14.74 2.92
CA VAL A 156 -18.23 -14.82 4.32
C VAL A 156 -19.15 -16.00 4.49
N MET A 157 -20.21 -16.22 3.71
CA MET A 157 -21.08 -17.40 3.86
C MET A 157 -20.31 -18.73 3.76
N ARG A 158 -19.29 -18.81 2.91
CA ARG A 158 -18.42 -20.00 2.81
C ARG A 158 -17.49 -20.18 4.02
N THR A 159 -17.12 -19.11 4.72
CA THR A 159 -16.14 -19.12 5.83
C THR A 159 -16.79 -18.94 7.23
N ALA A 160 -17.92 -18.25 7.29
CA ALA A 160 -18.69 -17.86 8.47
C ALA A 160 -19.73 -18.88 8.89
N SER A 161 -20.19 -19.74 7.96
CA SER A 161 -20.91 -20.96 8.32
C SER A 161 -20.09 -21.85 9.28
N MET A 162 -18.79 -21.59 9.42
CA MET A 162 -17.95 -22.26 10.41
C MET A 162 -17.76 -21.50 11.73
N ASN A 163 -17.77 -20.15 11.83
CA ASN A 163 -17.28 -19.46 13.07
C ASN A 163 -17.67 -17.96 13.26
N LEU A 164 -18.85 -17.48 12.85
CA LEU A 164 -19.18 -16.04 12.92
C LEU A 164 -19.21 -15.45 14.37
N SER A 165 -19.49 -16.26 15.39
CA SER A 165 -19.43 -15.85 16.82
C SER A 165 -18.00 -15.77 17.38
N GLU A 166 -17.01 -16.33 16.68
CA GLU A 166 -15.63 -16.51 17.15
C GLU A 166 -14.65 -15.49 16.53
N TYR A 167 -15.02 -14.83 15.42
CA TYR A 167 -14.14 -13.84 14.72
C TYR A 167 -14.30 -12.39 15.20
N GLY A 168 -15.40 -12.06 15.90
CA GLY A 168 -15.63 -10.71 16.44
C GLY A 168 -15.00 -10.44 17.80
N GLN A 169 -14.29 -11.41 18.36
CA GLN A 169 -13.70 -11.32 19.69
C GLN A 169 -12.25 -10.85 19.59
N LEU A 170 -11.96 -9.72 20.24
CA LEU A 170 -10.61 -9.19 20.42
C LEU A 170 -9.65 -10.25 21.03
N GLU A 171 -10.20 -11.19 21.81
CA GLU A 171 -9.52 -12.38 22.33
C GLU A 171 -8.80 -13.19 21.24
N ARG A 172 -9.41 -13.38 20.06
CA ARG A 172 -8.78 -14.14 18.97
C ARG A 172 -7.64 -13.38 18.32
N ILE A 173 -7.73 -12.05 18.29
CA ILE A 173 -6.64 -11.18 17.84
C ILE A 173 -5.48 -11.32 18.82
N GLN A 174 -5.75 -11.30 20.13
CA GLN A 174 -4.76 -11.54 21.18
C GLN A 174 -4.10 -12.92 21.02
N MET A 175 -4.88 -14.01 20.90
CA MET A 175 -4.31 -15.36 20.69
C MET A 175 -3.42 -15.44 19.44
N THR A 176 -3.83 -14.80 18.34
CA THR A 176 -3.04 -14.78 17.10
C THR A 176 -1.74 -13.97 17.30
N ARG A 177 -1.82 -12.85 18.02
CA ARG A 177 -0.68 -11.98 18.32
C ARG A 177 0.31 -12.67 19.28
N ASP A 178 -0.19 -13.38 20.28
CA ASP A 178 0.62 -14.16 21.22
C ASP A 178 1.37 -15.28 20.50
N ALA A 179 0.71 -16.01 19.60
CA ALA A 179 1.37 -17.01 18.77
C ALA A 179 2.47 -16.38 17.89
N LEU A 180 2.20 -15.22 17.28
CA LEU A 180 3.17 -14.54 16.42
C LEU A 180 4.36 -13.95 17.17
N SER A 181 4.16 -13.54 18.42
CA SER A 181 5.20 -12.94 19.26
C SER A 181 6.05 -14.00 19.95
N ARG A 182 5.44 -15.05 20.54
CA ARG A 182 6.14 -16.06 21.34
C ARG A 182 6.84 -17.14 20.51
N ASP A 183 6.25 -17.61 19.41
CA ASP A 183 6.81 -18.72 18.63
C ASP A 183 7.91 -18.29 17.66
N ALA A 184 8.09 -16.99 17.47
CA ALA A 184 9.03 -16.47 16.49
C ALA A 184 10.16 -15.72 17.20
N GLY A 185 11.41 -16.07 16.91
CA GLY A 185 12.62 -15.45 17.51
C GLY A 185 12.83 -13.96 17.21
N SER A 186 11.81 -13.24 16.75
CA SER A 186 11.76 -11.81 16.45
C SER A 186 10.36 -11.22 16.77
N GLY A 187 9.68 -11.73 17.80
CA GLY A 187 8.43 -11.18 18.31
C GLY A 187 8.59 -9.82 18.97
N PHE A 188 7.50 -9.05 19.06
CA PHE A 188 7.47 -7.78 19.78
C PHE A 188 6.14 -7.54 20.50
N GLY A 189 6.20 -6.77 21.60
CA GLY A 189 5.02 -6.35 22.36
C GLY A 189 4.22 -7.52 22.93
N GLU A 190 4.93 -8.46 23.57
CA GLU A 190 4.36 -9.63 24.28
C GLU A 190 3.56 -9.21 25.52
N ASP A 191 3.93 -8.09 26.15
CA ASP A 191 3.27 -7.56 27.34
C ASP A 191 2.00 -6.75 27.03
N ILE A 192 1.69 -6.57 25.75
CA ILE A 192 0.57 -5.73 25.30
C ILE A 192 -0.65 -6.60 25.05
N ASP A 193 -1.65 -6.44 25.91
CA ASP A 193 -2.95 -7.09 25.78
C ASP A 193 -3.89 -6.28 24.88
N VAL A 194 -4.35 -6.89 23.79
CA VAL A 194 -5.33 -6.33 22.85
C VAL A 194 -6.72 -6.97 22.96
N SER A 195 -6.96 -7.81 23.98
CA SER A 195 -8.26 -8.44 24.27
C SER A 195 -9.36 -7.43 24.60
N THR A 196 -8.99 -6.24 25.07
CA THR A 196 -9.91 -5.13 25.37
C THR A 196 -9.81 -4.01 24.34
N THR A 197 -10.90 -3.26 24.13
CA THR A 197 -10.90 -2.12 23.20
C THR A 197 -9.90 -1.04 23.62
N GLU A 198 -9.76 -0.81 24.93
CA GLU A 198 -8.77 0.11 25.49
C GLU A 198 -7.34 -0.38 25.22
N GLY A 199 -7.04 -1.65 25.51
CA GLY A 199 -5.76 -2.27 25.24
C GLY A 199 -5.37 -2.21 23.76
N ALA A 200 -6.33 -2.46 22.86
CA ALA A 200 -6.12 -2.34 21.41
C ALA A 200 -5.75 -0.91 21.00
N VAL A 201 -6.44 0.12 21.51
CA VAL A 201 -6.13 1.52 21.20
C VAL A 201 -4.74 1.90 21.73
N MET A 202 -4.38 1.45 22.94
CA MET A 202 -3.06 1.69 23.53
C MET A 202 -1.93 0.93 22.80
N ALA A 203 -2.24 -0.18 22.15
CA ALA A 203 -1.30 -0.95 21.34
C ALA A 203 -0.99 -0.30 19.98
N MET A 204 -1.93 0.49 19.42
CA MET A 204 -1.79 1.05 18.07
C MET A 204 -0.52 1.87 17.87
N PRO A 205 -0.12 2.82 18.76
CA PRO A 205 1.11 3.59 18.57
C PRO A 205 2.34 2.70 18.49
N VAL A 206 2.43 1.66 19.32
CA VAL A 206 3.54 0.71 19.31
C VAL A 206 3.54 -0.08 18.00
N GLY A 207 2.40 -0.65 17.62
CA GLY A 207 2.27 -1.41 16.38
C GLY A 207 2.56 -0.57 15.13
N LEU A 208 2.16 0.71 15.11
CA LEU A 208 2.46 1.65 14.02
C LEU A 208 3.96 1.99 13.98
N THR A 209 4.60 2.19 15.13
CA THR A 209 6.05 2.40 15.21
C THR A 209 6.80 1.18 14.66
N TYR A 210 6.39 -0.03 15.05
CA TYR A 210 6.96 -1.25 14.49
C TYR A 210 6.68 -1.37 12.99
N LEU A 211 5.46 -1.10 12.54
CA LEU A 211 5.13 -1.12 11.12
C LEU A 211 6.01 -0.15 10.31
N MET A 212 6.22 1.07 10.81
CA MET A 212 6.96 2.12 10.11
C MET A 212 8.47 2.01 10.25
N PHE A 213 9.02 1.54 11.36
CA PHE A 213 10.45 1.64 11.64
C PHE A 213 11.16 0.29 11.79
N SER A 214 10.44 -0.81 12.04
CA SER A 214 11.03 -2.16 12.17
C SER A 214 11.52 -2.70 10.81
N PRO A 215 12.51 -3.60 10.75
CA PRO A 215 13.34 -4.10 11.85
C PRO A 215 14.30 -3.03 12.37
N PHE A 216 14.44 -2.93 13.69
CA PHE A 216 15.43 -2.02 14.23
C PHE A 216 16.84 -2.63 14.13
N PRO A 217 17.91 -1.85 13.90
CA PRO A 217 19.26 -2.39 13.73
C PRO A 217 19.75 -3.27 14.90
N TRP A 218 19.29 -2.98 16.11
CA TRP A 218 19.61 -3.75 17.31
C TRP A 218 18.79 -5.05 17.46
N GLU A 219 17.75 -5.26 16.66
CA GLU A 219 16.96 -6.50 16.65
C GLU A 219 17.60 -7.60 15.79
N PHE A 220 18.69 -7.29 15.09
CA PHE A 220 19.32 -8.27 14.21
C PHE A 220 20.04 -9.37 14.98
N ARG A 221 19.53 -10.59 14.83
CA ARG A 221 20.07 -11.82 15.43
C ARG A 221 20.85 -12.69 14.42
N SER A 222 20.82 -12.34 13.13
CA SER A 222 21.48 -13.11 12.06
C SER A 222 22.08 -12.22 10.98
N ILE A 223 23.19 -12.67 10.39
CA ILE A 223 23.88 -12.02 9.25
C ILE A 223 22.93 -11.83 8.06
N HIS A 224 21.99 -12.74 7.83
CA HIS A 224 21.00 -12.59 6.75
C HIS A 224 20.08 -11.40 6.96
N GLN A 225 19.81 -11.01 8.21
CA GLN A 225 19.00 -9.84 8.51
C GLN A 225 19.77 -8.55 8.24
N PHE A 226 21.10 -8.54 8.37
CA PHE A 226 21.94 -7.40 8.00
C PHE A 226 21.86 -7.07 6.50
N ILE A 227 21.55 -8.03 5.63
CA ILE A 227 21.34 -7.78 4.18
C ILE A 227 20.14 -6.84 3.95
N THR A 228 19.23 -6.73 4.91
CA THR A 228 18.08 -5.80 4.84
C THR A 228 18.41 -4.36 5.26
N LEU A 229 19.61 -4.09 5.80
CA LEU A 229 20.01 -2.74 6.24
C LEU A 229 19.94 -1.67 5.14
N PRO A 230 20.43 -1.91 3.90
CA PRO A 230 20.33 -0.90 2.86
C PRO A 230 18.87 -0.53 2.56
N ASP A 231 17.98 -1.53 2.56
CA ASP A 231 16.54 -1.31 2.39
C ASP A 231 15.96 -0.46 3.53
N LEU A 232 16.33 -0.77 4.77
CA LEU A 232 15.93 -0.02 5.96
C LEU A 232 16.35 1.46 5.88
N LEU A 233 17.60 1.71 5.51
CA LEU A 233 18.14 3.07 5.40
C LEU A 233 17.43 3.86 4.29
N ILE A 234 17.19 3.23 3.14
CA ILE A 234 16.41 3.83 2.06
C ILE A 234 15.00 4.15 2.56
N TRP A 235 14.35 3.20 3.25
CA TRP A 235 13.02 3.37 3.78
C TRP A 235 12.95 4.52 4.80
N TRP A 236 13.83 4.56 5.78
CA TRP A 236 13.89 5.64 6.76
C TRP A 236 14.19 7.00 6.12
N ALA A 237 15.07 7.06 5.12
CA ALA A 237 15.32 8.27 4.36
C ALA A 237 14.06 8.77 3.62
N THR A 238 13.10 7.89 3.31
CA THR A 238 11.84 8.28 2.66
C THR A 238 10.79 8.85 3.62
N ILE A 239 10.89 8.59 4.92
CA ILE A 239 9.89 9.00 5.93
C ILE A 239 9.65 10.52 5.94
N PRO A 240 10.67 11.40 5.95
CA PRO A 240 10.43 12.84 5.91
C PRO A 240 9.67 13.28 4.65
N PHE A 241 9.97 12.64 3.51
CA PHE A 241 9.27 12.91 2.25
C PHE A 241 7.84 12.38 2.27
N ILE A 242 7.57 11.25 2.93
CA ILE A 242 6.21 10.75 3.15
C ILE A 242 5.40 11.77 3.96
N VAL A 243 5.95 12.32 5.05
CA VAL A 243 5.25 13.32 5.87
C VAL A 243 4.95 14.57 5.05
N MET A 244 5.94 15.13 4.35
CA MET A 244 5.74 16.32 3.50
C MET A 244 4.73 16.07 2.37
N GLY A 245 4.85 14.92 1.71
CA GLY A 245 3.96 14.50 0.64
C GLY A 245 2.53 14.26 1.13
N LEU A 246 2.36 13.69 2.32
CA LEU A 246 1.07 13.44 2.94
C LEU A 246 0.37 14.77 3.25
N VAL A 247 1.08 15.71 3.88
CA VAL A 247 0.55 17.05 4.17
C VAL A 247 0.14 17.76 2.87
N TYR A 248 0.97 17.70 1.83
CA TYR A 248 0.61 18.29 0.54
C TYR A 248 -0.62 17.61 -0.08
N THR A 249 -0.68 16.28 -0.05
CA THR A 249 -1.77 15.48 -0.63
C THR A 249 -3.09 15.80 0.06
N ILE A 250 -3.11 15.83 1.39
CA ILE A 250 -4.32 16.16 2.16
C ILE A 250 -4.78 17.60 1.88
N ARG A 251 -3.85 18.55 1.66
CA ARG A 251 -4.22 19.96 1.43
C ARG A 251 -4.68 20.25 0.00
N HIS A 252 -4.13 19.56 -1.00
CA HIS A 252 -4.31 19.95 -2.42
C HIS A 252 -4.93 18.87 -3.31
N ARG A 253 -4.88 17.59 -2.90
CA ARG A 253 -5.28 16.42 -3.73
C ARG A 253 -6.08 15.40 -2.93
N LEU A 254 -6.77 15.82 -1.86
CA LEU A 254 -7.44 14.90 -0.93
C LEU A 254 -8.47 14.03 -1.63
N LYS A 255 -9.29 14.62 -2.50
CA LYS A 255 -10.37 13.90 -3.20
C LYS A 255 -9.80 12.85 -4.16
N GLU A 256 -8.79 13.22 -4.93
CA GLU A 256 -8.14 12.35 -5.91
C GLU A 256 -7.32 11.23 -5.25
N ALA A 257 -6.70 11.49 -4.10
CA ALA A 257 -5.90 10.53 -3.35
C ALA A 257 -6.70 9.73 -2.32
N LEU A 258 -8.00 10.00 -2.16
CA LEU A 258 -8.80 9.41 -1.09
C LEU A 258 -8.82 7.87 -1.06
N PRO A 259 -8.98 7.14 -2.19
CA PRO A 259 -8.93 5.68 -2.16
C PRO A 259 -7.59 5.16 -1.61
N ILE A 260 -6.48 5.83 -1.97
CA ILE A 260 -5.14 5.49 -1.50
C ILE A 260 -5.02 5.76 0.00
N LEU A 261 -5.42 6.95 0.46
CA LEU A 261 -5.30 7.35 1.86
C LEU A 261 -6.15 6.48 2.78
N LEU A 262 -7.39 6.20 2.40
CA LEU A 262 -8.28 5.30 3.16
C LEU A 262 -7.69 3.90 3.24
N PHE A 263 -7.22 3.36 2.11
CA PHE A 263 -6.63 2.02 2.09
C PHE A 263 -5.38 1.92 2.96
N VAL A 264 -4.44 2.86 2.80
CA VAL A 264 -3.20 2.93 3.59
C VAL A 264 -3.51 3.06 5.07
N LEU A 265 -4.44 3.93 5.45
CA LEU A 265 -4.83 4.13 6.85
C LEU A 265 -5.43 2.85 7.44
N MET A 266 -6.45 2.29 6.80
CA MET A 266 -7.15 1.10 7.28
C MET A 266 -6.20 -0.10 7.40
N LEU A 267 -5.35 -0.33 6.39
CA LEU A 267 -4.41 -1.45 6.41
C LEU A 267 -3.29 -1.24 7.45
N SER A 268 -2.84 0.00 7.66
CA SER A 268 -1.84 0.31 8.69
C SER A 268 -2.39 0.06 10.09
N LEU A 269 -3.64 0.46 10.36
CA LEU A 269 -4.32 0.20 11.63
C LEU A 269 -4.59 -1.30 11.85
N ALA A 270 -4.92 -2.03 10.78
CA ALA A 270 -5.05 -3.48 10.88
C ALA A 270 -3.70 -4.12 11.22
N TYR A 271 -2.62 -3.76 10.51
CA TYR A 271 -1.31 -4.35 10.76
C TYR A 271 -0.69 -3.97 12.09
N SER A 272 -0.97 -2.78 12.64
CA SER A 272 -0.50 -2.42 13.97
C SER A 272 -1.08 -3.32 15.07
N LEU A 273 -2.33 -3.76 14.92
CA LEU A 273 -3.00 -4.61 15.90
C LEU A 273 -2.70 -6.11 15.68
N PHE A 274 -2.82 -6.57 14.43
CA PHE A 274 -2.77 -8.02 14.14
C PHE A 274 -1.36 -8.60 14.14
N GLN A 275 -0.33 -7.81 13.86
CA GLN A 275 1.01 -8.35 13.64
C GLN A 275 1.86 -8.23 14.91
N GLY A 276 2.33 -9.37 15.43
CA GLY A 276 3.26 -9.45 16.57
C GLY A 276 4.70 -9.84 16.21
N ASN A 277 5.04 -9.87 14.91
CA ASN A 277 6.32 -10.37 14.41
C ASN A 277 6.98 -9.40 13.43
N THR A 278 8.24 -9.03 13.69
CA THR A 278 8.98 -8.04 12.90
C THR A 278 9.28 -8.49 11.46
N GLY A 279 9.67 -9.74 11.26
CA GLY A 279 9.93 -10.30 9.92
C GLY A 279 8.68 -10.35 9.03
N MET A 280 7.53 -10.66 9.64
CA MET A 280 6.23 -10.64 8.96
C MET A 280 5.78 -9.22 8.66
N ILE A 281 5.97 -8.27 9.58
CA ILE A 281 5.75 -6.83 9.32
C ILE A 281 6.57 -6.38 8.13
N TYR A 282 7.87 -6.68 8.12
CA TYR A 282 8.79 -6.27 7.06
C TYR A 282 8.30 -6.72 5.69
N ARG A 283 7.85 -7.98 5.56
CA ARG A 283 7.28 -8.51 4.32
C ARG A 283 5.93 -7.89 3.95
N GLN A 284 5.00 -7.82 4.90
CA GLN A 284 3.63 -7.37 4.62
C GLN A 284 3.54 -5.86 4.41
N ARG A 285 4.50 -5.09 4.93
CA ARG A 285 4.62 -3.65 4.72
C ARG A 285 4.66 -3.28 3.26
N ILE A 286 5.19 -4.12 2.37
CA ILE A 286 5.23 -3.84 0.92
C ILE A 286 3.88 -3.37 0.38
N GLN A 287 2.80 -3.97 0.84
CA GLN A 287 1.46 -3.68 0.35
C GLN A 287 1.03 -2.24 0.67
N ILE A 288 1.54 -1.67 1.76
CA ILE A 288 1.32 -0.26 2.14
C ILE A 288 2.41 0.63 1.52
N GLN A 289 3.65 0.17 1.55
CA GLN A 289 4.84 0.87 1.09
C GLN A 289 4.75 1.25 -0.40
N VAL A 290 4.08 0.44 -1.24
CA VAL A 290 3.81 0.78 -2.64
C VAL A 290 3.04 2.09 -2.79
N PHE A 291 2.09 2.35 -1.92
CA PHE A 291 1.33 3.59 -1.92
C PHE A 291 2.07 4.73 -1.20
N LEU A 292 2.80 4.41 -0.12
CA LEU A 292 3.61 5.41 0.59
C LEU A 292 4.73 5.95 -0.30
N PHE A 293 5.31 5.16 -1.22
CA PHE A 293 6.26 5.68 -2.20
C PHE A 293 5.64 6.67 -3.18
N MET A 294 4.35 6.54 -3.52
CA MET A 294 3.66 7.56 -4.31
C MET A 294 3.60 8.90 -3.57
N ILE A 295 3.33 8.84 -2.26
CA ILE A 295 3.29 10.02 -1.39
C ILE A 295 4.70 10.57 -1.16
N ALA A 296 5.69 9.71 -0.95
CA ALA A 296 7.09 10.08 -0.80
C ALA A 296 7.62 10.82 -2.05
N ALA A 297 7.25 10.35 -3.24
CA ALA A 297 7.62 10.97 -4.51
C ALA A 297 7.11 12.41 -4.60
N VAL A 298 5.92 12.71 -4.06
CA VAL A 298 5.41 14.09 -3.95
C VAL A 298 6.30 14.93 -3.05
N GLY A 299 6.62 14.43 -1.84
CA GLY A 299 7.48 15.14 -0.90
C GLY A 299 8.86 15.42 -1.48
N TRP A 300 9.44 14.46 -2.19
CA TRP A 300 10.73 14.61 -2.88
C TRP A 300 10.66 15.70 -3.97
N THR A 301 9.65 15.65 -4.84
CA THR A 301 9.46 16.64 -5.90
C THR A 301 9.27 18.05 -5.34
N LEU A 302 8.54 18.21 -4.23
CA LEU A 302 8.38 19.52 -3.58
C LEU A 302 9.70 20.10 -3.06
N VAL A 303 10.58 19.27 -2.51
CA VAL A 303 11.90 19.71 -2.05
C VAL A 303 12.76 20.12 -3.23
N LYS A 304 12.73 19.33 -4.30
CA LYS A 304 13.47 19.61 -5.54
C LYS A 304 13.02 20.92 -6.20
N GLU A 305 11.72 21.10 -6.41
CA GLU A 305 11.15 22.33 -7.00
C GLU A 305 11.49 23.58 -6.17
N ARG A 306 11.45 23.47 -4.82
CA ARG A 306 11.86 24.58 -3.94
C ARG A 306 13.34 24.94 -4.10
N ARG A 307 14.21 23.94 -4.28
CA ARG A 307 15.64 24.16 -4.48
C ARG A 307 15.91 24.82 -5.83
N GLU A 308 15.29 24.32 -6.90
CA GLU A 308 15.41 24.89 -8.25
C GLU A 308 14.92 26.34 -8.30
N ASN A 309 13.77 26.63 -7.67
CA ASN A 309 13.24 28.00 -7.59
C ASN A 309 14.18 28.95 -6.83
N ARG A 310 14.82 28.50 -5.75
CA ARG A 310 15.82 29.30 -5.01
C ARG A 310 17.05 29.59 -5.87
N GLU A 311 17.53 28.60 -6.62
CA GLU A 311 18.68 28.76 -7.52
C GLU A 311 18.38 29.74 -8.66
N ILE A 312 17.16 29.72 -9.22
CA ILE A 312 16.73 30.68 -10.24
C ILE A 312 16.71 32.10 -9.67
N VAL A 313 16.09 32.32 -8.52
CA VAL A 313 16.01 33.64 -7.86
C VAL A 313 17.41 34.17 -7.54
N MET A 314 18.33 33.32 -7.05
CA MET A 314 19.72 33.73 -6.79
C MET A 314 20.47 34.12 -8.07
N ARG A 315 20.26 33.40 -9.18
CA ARG A 315 20.86 33.73 -10.48
C ARG A 315 20.34 35.05 -11.04
N GLU A 316 19.04 35.32 -10.89
CA GLU A 316 18.44 36.59 -11.31
C GLU A 316 18.98 37.76 -10.47
N GLN A 317 19.09 37.60 -9.14
CA GLN A 317 19.70 38.60 -8.26
C GLN A 317 21.17 38.85 -8.58
N ALA A 318 21.94 37.81 -8.89
CA ALA A 318 23.33 37.94 -9.29
C ALA A 318 23.49 38.71 -10.61
N LYS A 319 22.61 38.48 -11.59
CA LYS A 319 22.59 39.25 -12.85
C LYS A 319 22.27 40.72 -12.62
N LEU A 320 21.25 41.03 -11.82
CA LEU A 320 20.89 42.41 -11.47
C LEU A 320 22.03 43.15 -10.75
N THR A 321 22.77 42.45 -9.88
CA THR A 321 23.93 43.00 -9.17
C THR A 321 25.14 43.22 -10.10
N HIS A 322 25.27 42.38 -11.14
CA HIS A 322 26.31 42.55 -12.16
C HIS A 322 25.99 43.75 -13.06
N ASP A 323 24.77 43.87 -13.57
CA ASP A 323 24.38 44.97 -14.47
C ASP A 323 24.42 46.36 -13.79
N THR A 324 24.14 46.42 -12.48
CA THR A 324 24.28 47.66 -11.70
C THR A 324 25.73 48.10 -11.49
N ARG A 325 26.71 47.18 -11.51
CA ARG A 325 28.15 47.52 -11.38
C ARG A 325 28.80 47.99 -12.67
N PHE A 326 28.21 47.72 -13.84
CA PHE A 326 28.74 48.18 -15.14
C PHE A 326 28.13 49.51 -15.61
N ASN A 327 27.07 49.99 -14.95
CA ASN A 327 26.39 51.25 -15.28
C ASN A 327 26.78 52.42 -14.34
N THR A 328 27.79 52.25 -13.49
CA THR A 328 28.40 53.28 -12.63
C THR A 328 29.86 53.44 -12.98
#